data_AF-A0A2V9J0I5-F1
#
_entry.id   AF-A0A2V9J0I5-F1
#
_cell.length_a   1.000
_cell.length_b   1.000
_cell.length_c   1.000
_cell.angle_alpha   90.00
_cell.angle_beta   90.00
_cell.angle_gamma   90.00
#
_symmetry.space_group_name_H-M   'P 1'
#
loop_
_entity.id
_entity.type
_entity.pdbx_description
1 polymer ?
#
loop_
_entity_poly.entity_id
_entity_poly.type
_entity_poly.pdbx_seq_one_letter_code
_entity_poly.pdbx_strand_id
1 'polypeptide(L)'
;MYSSIALSVGAVIAIAAACAGATVQSLKTGYLVGGTPRRQEVGFVVGVLTSVLVVGVTLKLLNKSATRVNPVEIPNVTLTPDMKSQGTIDYKGQDYEVLSVLGSHTIPDGRYYYDSTARRIDFQEVQGIGSLDYPAPQATLMSVVINGILNRRLPWSLVLFGAFIVVTLELCGVRSLAFAVGSYLPISTTAPIFTGGLIKFLVQRLTRTTEEESETGSGALFSSGLIAGGSLGGLALAIVVGLKKADAVAVGARWVPDFAQSDLAALIIFAGLATLLFFMAKSKEQ
;
A
#
# COMPACT_ATOMS: atom_id res chain seq x y z
N MET A 1 11.13 18.33 -16.50
CA MET A 1 10.58 19.15 -15.40
C MET A 1 9.07 19.33 -15.57
N TYR A 2 8.57 19.53 -16.79
CA TYR A 2 7.13 19.62 -17.07
C TYR A 2 6.34 18.33 -16.73
N SER A 3 6.88 17.14 -17.01
CA SER A 3 6.14 15.88 -16.76
C SER A 3 5.87 15.61 -15.28
N SER A 4 6.85 15.87 -14.40
CA SER A 4 6.67 15.71 -12.95
C SER A 4 5.67 16.71 -12.37
N ILE A 5 5.69 17.96 -12.86
CA ILE A 5 4.73 19.00 -12.45
C ILE A 5 3.32 18.62 -12.95
N ALA A 6 3.18 18.24 -14.23
CA ALA A 6 1.89 17.84 -14.80
C ALA A 6 1.28 16.64 -14.08
N LEU A 7 2.07 15.61 -13.75
CA LEU A 7 1.62 14.47 -12.96
C LEU A 7 1.21 14.88 -11.55
N SER A 8 1.97 15.74 -10.89
CA SER A 8 1.63 16.19 -9.53
C SER A 8 0.32 16.99 -9.51
N VAL A 9 0.12 17.90 -10.47
CA VAL A 9 -1.13 18.66 -10.61
C VAL A 9 -2.30 17.73 -10.94
N GLY A 10 -2.12 16.79 -11.87
CA GLY A 10 -3.13 15.80 -12.21
C GLY A 10 -3.53 14.93 -11.02
N ALA A 11 -2.55 14.47 -10.24
CA ALA A 11 -2.79 13.69 -9.03
C ALA A 11 -3.56 14.50 -7.97
N VAL A 12 -3.19 15.76 -7.74
CA VAL A 12 -3.89 16.65 -6.80
C VAL A 12 -5.35 16.84 -7.23
N ILE A 13 -5.61 17.09 -8.51
CA ILE A 13 -6.97 17.27 -9.03
C ILE A 13 -7.78 15.98 -8.90
N ALA A 14 -7.22 14.83 -9.26
CA ALA A 14 -7.89 13.54 -9.17
C ALA A 14 -8.24 13.17 -7.71
N ILE A 15 -7.31 13.39 -6.78
CA ILE A 15 -7.53 13.18 -5.34
C ILE A 15 -8.59 14.14 -4.82
N ALA A 16 -8.54 15.42 -5.18
CA ALA A 16 -9.55 16.40 -4.77
C ALA A 16 -10.95 16.01 -5.26
N ALA A 17 -11.08 15.57 -6.51
CA ALA A 17 -12.35 15.11 -7.08
C ALA A 17 -12.88 13.85 -6.36
N ALA A 18 -12.01 12.87 -6.08
CA ALA A 18 -12.39 11.66 -5.34
C ALA A 18 -12.82 11.97 -3.91
N CYS A 19 -12.06 12.81 -3.20
CA CYS A 19 -12.39 13.25 -1.84
C CYS A 19 -13.71 14.04 -1.79
N ALA A 20 -13.99 14.88 -2.79
CA ALA A 20 -15.26 15.60 -2.88
C ALA A 20 -16.46 14.63 -2.99
N GLY A 21 -16.35 13.59 -3.84
CA GLY A 21 -17.37 12.55 -3.95
C GLY A 21 -17.63 11.81 -2.63
N ALA A 22 -16.57 11.37 -1.95
CA ALA A 22 -16.68 10.71 -0.65
C ALA A 22 -17.28 11.63 0.43
N THR A 23 -16.93 12.92 0.41
CA THR A 23 -17.47 13.92 1.35
C THR A 23 -18.98 14.11 1.14
N VAL A 24 -19.45 14.20 -0.11
CA VAL A 24 -20.89 14.32 -0.41
C VAL A 24 -21.65 13.07 0.04
N GLN A 25 -21.09 11.87 -0.18
CA GLN A 25 -21.70 10.62 0.28
C GLN A 25 -21.78 10.57 1.82
N SER A 26 -20.73 11.06 2.50
CA SER A 26 -20.67 11.12 3.96
C SER A 26 -21.64 12.14 4.56
N LEU A 27 -21.85 13.28 3.90
CA LEU A 27 -22.86 14.27 4.30
C LEU A 27 -24.28 13.71 4.12
N LYS A 28 -24.54 12.92 3.08
CA LYS A 28 -25.83 12.27 2.86
C LYS A 28 -26.15 11.24 3.96
N THR A 29 -25.21 10.35 4.28
CA THR A 29 -25.38 9.39 5.38
C THR A 29 -25.49 10.13 6.72
N GLY A 30 -24.69 11.17 6.91
CA GLY A 30 -24.73 12.07 8.05
C GLY A 30 -26.10 12.70 8.28
N TYR A 31 -26.75 13.19 7.23
CA TYR A 31 -28.10 13.75 7.29
C TYR A 31 -29.15 12.71 7.67
N LEU A 32 -29.06 11.49 7.12
CA LEU A 32 -30.00 10.39 7.41
C LEU A 32 -29.97 9.95 8.87
N VAL A 33 -28.82 10.03 9.55
CA VAL A 33 -28.65 9.64 10.97
C VAL A 33 -28.90 10.84 11.91
N GLY A 34 -29.37 11.98 11.40
CA GLY A 34 -29.66 13.19 12.19
C GLY A 34 -28.42 14.00 12.59
N GLY A 35 -27.29 13.79 11.90
CA GLY A 35 -26.05 14.52 12.11
C GLY A 35 -26.11 15.98 11.63
N THR A 36 -25.36 16.86 12.30
CA THR A 36 -25.24 18.26 11.90
C THR A 36 -24.10 18.46 10.89
N PRO A 37 -24.36 19.04 9.69
CA PRO A 37 -23.38 19.09 8.60
C PRO A 37 -22.10 19.87 8.98
N ARG A 38 -22.25 20.97 9.73
CA ARG A 38 -21.10 21.77 10.19
C ARG A 38 -20.12 21.00 11.07
N ARG A 39 -20.60 20.09 11.92
CA ARG A 39 -19.72 19.28 12.79
C ARG A 39 -18.99 18.21 12.00
N GLN A 40 -19.62 17.66 10.96
CA GLN A 40 -19.02 16.66 10.07
C GLN A 40 -17.90 17.28 9.22
N GLU A 41 -18.14 18.45 8.66
CA GLU A 41 -17.13 19.16 7.85
C GLU A 41 -15.87 19.50 8.65
N VAL A 42 -16.01 20.04 9.87
CA VAL A 42 -14.87 20.31 10.76
C VAL A 42 -14.15 19.01 11.12
N GLY A 43 -14.89 17.94 11.41
CA GLY A 43 -14.32 16.61 11.66
C GLY A 43 -13.48 16.09 10.48
N PHE A 44 -13.97 16.25 9.25
CA PHE A 44 -13.22 15.87 8.04
C PHE A 44 -11.95 16.67 7.87
N VAL A 45 -12.00 18.01 8.03
CA VAL A 45 -10.81 18.86 7.90
C VAL A 45 -9.74 18.47 8.91
N VAL A 46 -10.12 18.31 10.19
CA VAL A 46 -9.18 17.89 11.25
C VAL A 46 -8.62 16.49 10.96
N GLY A 47 -9.48 15.55 10.54
CA GLY A 47 -9.07 14.17 10.21
C GLY A 47 -8.09 14.10 9.05
N VAL A 48 -8.31 14.86 7.98
CA VAL A 48 -7.41 14.90 6.82
C VAL A 48 -6.07 15.54 7.19
N LEU A 49 -6.08 16.69 7.88
CA LEU A 49 -4.84 17.38 8.27
C LEU A 49 -3.98 16.51 9.21
N THR A 50 -4.60 15.90 10.21
CA THR A 50 -3.90 14.99 11.13
C THR A 50 -3.35 13.77 10.39
N SER A 51 -4.13 13.16 9.50
CA SER A 51 -3.69 12.01 8.70
C SER A 51 -2.53 12.35 7.76
N VAL A 52 -2.59 13.48 7.05
CA VAL A 52 -1.52 13.91 6.14
C VAL A 52 -0.21 14.12 6.89
N LEU A 53 -0.26 14.73 8.08
CA LEU A 53 0.92 14.95 8.91
C LEU A 53 1.49 13.61 9.39
N VAL A 54 0.66 12.75 9.99
CA VAL A 54 1.11 11.46 10.55
C VAL A 54 1.65 10.55 9.45
N VAL A 55 0.90 10.36 8.36
CA VAL A 55 1.32 9.49 7.24
C VAL A 55 2.57 10.05 6.56
N GLY A 56 2.65 11.37 6.35
CA GLY A 56 3.82 12.00 5.73
C GLY A 56 5.09 11.81 6.55
N VAL A 57 5.01 11.98 7.87
CA VAL A 57 6.14 11.75 8.79
C VAL A 57 6.53 10.28 8.79
N THR A 58 5.57 9.36 8.92
CA THR A 58 5.84 7.92 8.95
C THR A 58 6.47 7.44 7.65
N LEU A 59 5.97 7.86 6.49
CA LEU A 59 6.55 7.50 5.19
C LEU A 59 7.99 8.04 5.03
N LYS A 60 8.25 9.27 5.46
CA LYS A 60 9.61 9.84 5.39
C LYS A 60 10.59 9.09 6.29
N LEU A 61 10.16 8.73 7.51
CA LEU A 61 10.96 7.94 8.44
C LEU A 61 11.24 6.55 7.88
N LEU A 62 10.21 5.88 7.35
CA LEU A 62 10.31 4.54 6.80
C LEU A 62 11.18 4.49 5.54
N ASN A 63 11.05 5.49 4.65
CA ASN A 63 11.92 5.58 3.49
C ASN A 63 13.37 5.77 3.91
N LYS A 64 13.63 6.70 4.85
CA LYS A 64 14.99 6.99 5.35
C LYS A 64 15.63 5.78 6.05
N SER A 65 14.85 4.94 6.74
CA SER A 65 15.39 3.78 7.45
C SER A 65 15.84 2.65 6.52
N ALA A 66 15.21 2.49 5.36
CA ALA A 66 15.56 1.46 4.38
C ALA A 66 16.33 1.98 3.15
N THR A 67 16.56 3.30 3.01
CA THR A 67 17.46 3.78 1.97
C THR A 67 18.85 3.17 2.18
N ARG A 68 19.43 2.62 1.11
CA ARG A 68 20.77 2.04 1.07
C ARG A 68 21.55 2.64 -0.09
N VAL A 69 22.85 2.82 0.13
CA VAL A 69 23.77 3.33 -0.89
C VAL A 69 24.68 2.17 -1.27
N ASN A 70 24.51 1.67 -2.49
CA ASN A 70 25.32 0.58 -3.02
C ASN A 70 26.48 1.14 -3.85
N PRO A 71 27.70 0.61 -3.73
CA PRO A 71 28.82 1.01 -4.59
C PRO A 71 28.54 0.52 -6.02
N VAL A 72 28.56 1.44 -6.98
CA VAL A 72 28.37 1.16 -8.40
C VAL A 72 29.32 2.07 -9.16
N GLU A 73 30.42 1.50 -9.67
CA GLU A 73 31.45 2.25 -10.37
C GLU A 73 31.17 2.26 -11.87
N ILE A 74 30.72 3.41 -12.39
CA ILE A 74 30.53 3.62 -13.84
C ILE A 74 31.54 4.69 -14.29
N PRO A 75 32.62 4.31 -14.99
CA PRO A 75 33.63 5.26 -15.46
C PRO A 75 33.13 6.05 -16.69
N ASN A 76 33.65 7.27 -16.85
CA ASN A 76 33.46 8.13 -18.03
C ASN A 76 32.00 8.47 -18.36
N VAL A 77 31.26 8.98 -17.39
CA VAL A 77 29.87 9.39 -17.59
C VAL A 77 29.83 10.82 -18.14
N THR A 78 29.41 10.97 -19.41
CA THR A 78 29.05 12.27 -19.96
C THR A 78 27.63 12.63 -19.56
N LEU A 79 27.45 13.77 -18.89
CA LEU A 79 26.15 14.30 -18.51
C LEU A 79 25.29 14.51 -19.77
N THR A 80 24.28 13.66 -19.94
CA THR A 80 23.24 13.86 -20.95
C THR A 80 22.11 14.72 -20.36
N PRO A 81 21.29 15.40 -21.18
CA PRO A 81 20.13 16.20 -20.71
C PRO A 81 19.11 15.40 -19.87
N ASP A 82 19.19 14.06 -19.94
CA ASP A 82 18.34 13.11 -19.21
C ASP A 82 18.79 12.94 -17.75
N MET A 83 20.01 13.35 -17.42
CA MET A 83 20.58 13.34 -16.06
C MET A 83 20.35 14.70 -15.40
N LYS A 84 19.43 14.75 -14.42
CA LYS A 84 19.16 15.98 -13.67
C LYS A 84 19.89 15.99 -12.35
N SER A 85 20.70 17.01 -12.12
CA SER A 85 21.28 17.29 -10.81
C SER A 85 20.20 17.72 -9.81
N GLN A 86 20.16 17.06 -8.65
CA GLN A 86 19.24 17.34 -7.54
C GLN A 86 19.93 18.03 -6.36
N GLY A 87 21.20 18.40 -6.49
CA GLY A 87 22.01 19.07 -5.47
C GLY A 87 23.22 18.25 -5.04
N THR A 88 24.04 18.83 -4.17
CA THR A 88 25.30 18.24 -3.68
C THR A 88 25.11 17.66 -2.27
N ILE A 89 25.69 16.49 -2.01
CA ILE A 89 25.73 15.86 -0.70
C ILE A 89 27.18 15.50 -0.34
N ASP A 90 27.54 15.67 0.93
CA ASP A 90 28.79 15.11 1.45
C ASP A 90 28.56 13.64 1.84
N TYR A 91 29.29 12.73 1.21
CA TYR A 91 29.23 11.30 1.52
C TYR A 91 30.64 10.73 1.63
N LYS A 92 30.97 10.18 2.81
CA LYS A 92 32.31 9.66 3.14
C LYS A 92 33.45 10.70 2.99
N GLY A 93 33.15 11.99 3.21
CA GLY A 93 34.15 13.07 3.16
C GLY A 93 34.50 13.53 1.74
N GLN A 94 33.67 13.20 0.75
CA GLN A 94 33.72 13.73 -0.61
C GLN A 94 32.35 14.29 -1.00
N ASP A 95 32.38 15.44 -1.67
CA ASP A 95 31.18 16.09 -2.20
C ASP A 95 30.76 15.42 -3.50
N TYR A 96 29.59 14.79 -3.48
CA TYR A 96 28.98 14.16 -4.63
C TYR A 96 27.78 14.96 -5.12
N GLU A 97 27.64 15.08 -6.43
CA GLU A 97 26.45 15.60 -7.07
C GLU A 97 25.41 14.48 -7.21
N VAL A 98 24.21 14.69 -6.68
CA VAL A 98 23.13 13.70 -6.78
C VAL A 98 22.48 13.82 -8.15
N LEU A 99 22.72 12.83 -9.01
CA LEU A 99 22.09 12.73 -10.32
C LEU A 99 20.85 11.84 -10.24
N SER A 100 19.73 12.36 -10.72
CA SER A 100 18.56 11.56 -11.04
C SER A 100 18.55 11.28 -12.53
N VAL A 101 18.73 10.02 -12.87
CA VAL A 101 18.70 9.53 -14.25
C VAL A 101 17.30 9.01 -14.54
N LEU A 102 16.67 9.54 -15.60
CA LEU A 102 15.36 9.08 -16.06
C LEU A 102 15.36 9.02 -17.60
N GLY A 103 15.20 7.84 -18.17
CA GLY A 103 15.12 7.62 -19.62
C GLY A 103 16.46 7.48 -20.35
N SER A 104 17.57 7.29 -19.63
CA SER A 104 18.89 7.07 -20.26
C SER A 104 18.97 5.68 -20.90
N HIS A 105 19.69 5.59 -22.02
CA HIS A 105 19.96 4.33 -22.71
C HIS A 105 21.16 3.55 -22.14
N THR A 106 22.03 4.23 -21.40
CA THR A 106 23.30 3.67 -20.92
C THR A 106 23.28 3.32 -19.44
N ILE A 107 22.41 3.99 -18.66
CA ILE A 107 22.33 3.84 -17.21
C ILE A 107 20.87 3.63 -16.82
N PRO A 108 20.55 2.59 -16.02
CA PRO A 108 19.19 2.37 -15.53
C PRO A 108 18.65 3.57 -14.75
N ASP A 109 17.34 3.78 -14.81
CA ASP A 109 16.65 4.83 -14.06
C ASP A 109 16.91 4.70 -12.56
N GLY A 110 17.32 5.79 -11.91
CA GLY A 110 17.72 5.77 -10.51
C GLY A 110 18.36 7.05 -10.02
N ARG A 111 18.73 7.06 -8.73
CA ARG A 111 19.51 8.13 -8.10
C ARG A 111 20.95 7.66 -7.92
N TYR A 112 21.89 8.48 -8.32
CA TYR A 112 23.32 8.16 -8.34
C TYR A 112 24.14 9.30 -7.74
N TYR A 113 25.25 8.95 -7.11
CA TYR A 113 26.21 9.92 -6.59
C TYR A 113 27.33 10.04 -7.62
N TYR A 114 27.41 11.22 -8.23
CA TYR A 114 28.34 11.54 -9.30
C TYR A 114 29.46 12.42 -8.77
N ASP A 115 30.69 12.02 -9.05
CA ASP A 115 31.87 12.84 -8.79
C ASP A 115 32.08 13.77 -10.00
N SER A 116 31.83 15.06 -9.80
CA SER A 116 32.00 16.10 -10.83
C SER A 116 33.46 16.29 -11.25
N THR A 117 34.42 15.91 -10.39
CA THR A 117 35.86 16.04 -10.64
C THR A 117 36.36 14.87 -11.49
N ALA A 118 36.01 13.63 -11.11
CA ALA A 118 36.44 12.41 -11.79
C ALA A 118 35.51 11.98 -12.95
N ARG A 119 34.36 12.65 -13.13
CA ARG A 119 33.34 12.35 -14.15
C ARG A 119 32.88 10.89 -14.15
N ARG A 120 32.66 10.35 -12.95
CA ARG A 120 32.24 8.98 -12.73
C ARG A 120 31.13 8.90 -11.70
N ILE A 121 30.35 7.84 -11.77
CA ILE A 121 29.38 7.50 -10.72
C ILE A 121 30.04 6.47 -9.82
N ASP A 122 30.02 6.72 -8.51
CA ASP A 122 30.64 5.85 -7.51
C ASP A 122 29.59 5.08 -6.69
N PHE A 123 28.37 5.62 -6.57
CA PHE A 123 27.31 5.02 -5.78
C PHE A 123 25.94 5.15 -6.42
N GLN A 124 25.08 4.18 -6.14
CA GLN A 124 23.66 4.19 -6.44
C GLN A 124 22.85 4.24 -5.14
N GLU A 125 21.94 5.20 -5.03
CA GLU A 125 20.99 5.32 -3.93
C GLU A 125 19.73 4.50 -4.26
N VAL A 126 19.54 3.41 -3.53
CA VAL A 126 18.32 2.60 -3.60
C VAL A 126 17.35 3.12 -2.53
N GLN A 127 16.18 3.60 -2.96
CA GLN A 127 15.16 4.08 -2.05
C GLN A 127 14.59 2.93 -1.21
N GLY A 128 14.30 3.20 0.05
CA GLY A 128 13.73 2.22 0.96
C GLY A 128 12.36 1.72 0.53
N ILE A 129 11.46 2.63 0.15
CA ILE A 129 10.12 2.28 -0.36
C ILE A 129 10.25 1.77 -1.80
N GLY A 130 9.72 0.57 -2.05
CA GLY A 130 9.87 -0.13 -3.32
C GLY A 130 11.09 -1.07 -3.38
N SER A 131 11.89 -1.13 -2.30
CA SER A 131 12.97 -2.11 -2.14
C SER A 131 12.43 -3.49 -1.70
N LEU A 132 13.32 -4.47 -1.56
CA LEU A 132 12.97 -5.80 -1.02
C LEU A 132 12.52 -5.73 0.45
N ASP A 133 13.03 -4.77 1.22
CA ASP A 133 12.68 -4.61 2.64
C ASP A 133 11.27 -4.01 2.81
N TYR A 134 10.94 -3.02 1.98
CA TYR A 134 9.62 -2.38 1.95
C TYR A 134 9.02 -2.44 0.53
N PRO A 135 8.50 -3.61 0.11
CA PRO A 135 7.98 -3.79 -1.23
C PRO A 135 6.71 -2.96 -1.43
N ALA A 136 6.70 -2.16 -2.49
CA ALA A 136 5.57 -1.31 -2.87
C ALA A 136 5.07 -1.66 -4.28
N PRO A 137 4.55 -2.90 -4.50
CA PRO A 137 4.27 -3.42 -5.85
C PRO A 137 3.27 -2.57 -6.63
N GLN A 138 2.24 -2.04 -5.97
CA GLN A 138 1.27 -1.14 -6.61
C GLN A 138 1.92 0.17 -7.06
N ALA A 139 2.81 0.75 -6.23
CA ALA A 139 3.52 1.98 -6.58
C ALA A 139 4.52 1.74 -7.73
N THR A 140 5.20 0.59 -7.72
CA THR A 140 6.13 0.18 -8.80
C THR A 140 5.38 -0.05 -10.11
N LEU A 141 4.22 -0.70 -10.10
CA LEU A 141 3.41 -0.86 -11.32
C LEU A 141 2.95 0.49 -11.86
N MET A 142 2.48 1.39 -10.99
CA MET A 142 2.07 2.74 -11.41
C MET A 142 3.24 3.54 -11.96
N SER A 143 4.43 3.45 -11.37
CA SER A 143 5.62 4.15 -11.89
C SER A 143 6.04 3.61 -13.25
N VAL A 144 5.98 2.29 -13.47
CA VAL A 144 6.26 1.67 -14.78
C VAL A 144 5.25 2.11 -15.84
N VAL A 145 3.95 2.14 -15.51
CA VAL A 145 2.91 2.60 -16.46
C VAL A 145 3.09 4.08 -16.78
N ILE A 146 3.29 4.94 -15.78
CA ILE A 146 3.50 6.38 -15.96
C ILE A 146 4.73 6.65 -16.83
N ASN A 147 5.87 6.05 -16.49
CA ASN A 147 7.11 6.22 -17.24
C ASN A 147 6.96 5.63 -18.66
N GLY A 148 6.28 4.50 -18.81
CA GLY A 148 6.00 3.88 -20.10
C GLY A 148 5.15 4.78 -21.02
N ILE A 149 4.11 5.42 -20.49
CA ILE A 149 3.26 6.36 -21.23
C ILE A 149 4.06 7.62 -21.60
N LEU A 150 4.74 8.23 -20.63
CA LEU A 150 5.49 9.48 -20.83
C LEU A 150 6.64 9.32 -21.83
N ASN A 151 7.36 8.20 -21.75
CA ASN A 151 8.49 7.91 -22.63
C ASN A 151 8.06 7.20 -23.92
N ARG A 152 6.76 6.93 -24.11
CA ARG A 152 6.20 6.17 -25.25
C ARG A 152 6.83 4.78 -25.43
N ARG A 153 7.32 4.16 -24.35
CA ARG A 153 7.98 2.84 -24.34
C ARG A 153 7.15 1.77 -23.64
N LEU A 154 5.85 1.98 -23.52
CA LEU A 154 4.99 1.04 -22.84
C LEU A 154 4.88 -0.27 -23.66
N PRO A 155 5.07 -1.46 -23.05
CA PRO A 155 4.98 -2.72 -23.75
C PRO A 155 3.52 -3.03 -24.11
N TRP A 156 3.05 -2.47 -25.22
CA TRP A 156 1.67 -2.58 -25.70
C TRP A 156 1.21 -4.01 -25.93
N SER A 157 2.13 -4.92 -26.26
CA SER A 157 1.86 -6.35 -26.36
C SER A 157 1.33 -6.93 -25.03
N LEU A 158 1.97 -6.60 -23.90
CA LEU A 158 1.55 -7.04 -22.57
C LEU A 158 0.23 -6.39 -22.13
N VAL A 159 0.02 -5.11 -22.47
CA VAL A 159 -1.23 -4.42 -22.14
C VAL A 159 -2.41 -5.01 -22.91
N LEU A 160 -2.27 -5.21 -24.22
CA LEU A 160 -3.32 -5.80 -25.04
C LEU A 160 -3.61 -7.25 -24.64
N PHE A 161 -2.57 -8.00 -24.27
CA PHE A 161 -2.75 -9.35 -23.73
C PHE A 161 -3.55 -9.33 -22.42
N GLY A 162 -3.23 -8.43 -21.49
CA GLY A 162 -4.01 -8.24 -20.26
C GLY A 162 -5.46 -7.84 -20.54
N ALA A 163 -5.68 -6.92 -21.48
CA ALA A 163 -7.03 -6.51 -21.90
C ALA A 163 -7.83 -7.69 -22.48
N PHE A 164 -7.18 -8.54 -23.29
CA PHE A 164 -7.81 -9.73 -23.84
C PHE A 164 -8.20 -10.75 -22.76
N ILE A 165 -7.33 -10.96 -21.76
CA ILE A 165 -7.63 -11.81 -20.60
C ILE A 165 -8.85 -11.28 -19.85
N VAL A 166 -8.89 -9.98 -19.57
CA VAL A 166 -10.00 -9.33 -18.87
C VAL A 166 -11.31 -9.53 -19.64
N VAL A 167 -11.31 -9.28 -20.95
CA VAL A 167 -12.49 -9.50 -21.80
C VAL A 167 -12.93 -10.97 -21.77
N THR A 168 -11.99 -11.91 -21.87
CA THR A 168 -12.28 -13.34 -21.83
C THR A 168 -12.90 -13.75 -20.49
N LEU A 169 -12.35 -13.27 -19.37
CA LEU A 169 -12.88 -13.53 -18.03
C LEU A 169 -14.30 -12.98 -17.88
N GLU A 170 -14.53 -11.74 -18.34
CA GLU A 170 -15.84 -11.10 -18.26
C GLU A 170 -16.87 -11.86 -19.12
N LEU A 171 -16.48 -12.37 -20.29
CA LEU A 171 -17.32 -13.23 -21.14
C LEU A 171 -17.61 -14.60 -20.48
N CYS A 172 -16.69 -15.12 -19.67
CA CYS A 172 -16.92 -16.32 -18.85
C CYS A 172 -17.76 -16.05 -17.60
N GLY A 173 -18.23 -14.81 -17.38
CA GLY A 173 -18.98 -14.42 -16.19
C GLY A 173 -18.12 -14.32 -14.92
N VAL A 174 -16.79 -14.32 -15.06
CA VAL A 174 -15.85 -14.15 -13.95
C VAL A 174 -15.53 -12.68 -13.79
N ARG A 175 -15.72 -12.14 -12.59
CA ARG A 175 -15.42 -10.74 -12.29
C ARG A 175 -13.92 -10.48 -12.38
N SER A 176 -13.50 -9.82 -13.46
CA SER A 176 -12.10 -9.59 -13.85
C SER A 176 -11.26 -8.91 -12.76
N LEU A 177 -11.86 -8.01 -11.96
CA LEU A 177 -11.19 -7.32 -10.85
C LEU A 177 -10.71 -8.29 -9.76
N ALA A 178 -11.54 -9.27 -9.38
CA ALA A 178 -11.18 -10.23 -8.33
C ALA A 178 -10.03 -11.15 -8.78
N PHE A 179 -10.06 -11.56 -10.05
CA PHE A 179 -8.99 -12.37 -10.66
C PHE A 179 -7.68 -11.59 -10.72
N ALA A 180 -7.71 -10.34 -11.20
CA ALA A 180 -6.53 -9.49 -11.30
C ALA A 180 -5.87 -9.30 -9.92
N VAL A 181 -6.67 -8.95 -8.91
CA VAL A 181 -6.18 -8.77 -7.53
C VAL A 181 -5.59 -10.05 -6.96
N GLY A 182 -6.24 -11.20 -7.18
CA GLY A 182 -5.73 -12.50 -6.73
C GLY A 182 -4.41 -12.92 -7.39
N SER A 183 -4.18 -12.52 -8.64
CA SER A 183 -3.01 -12.95 -9.43
C SER A 183 -1.68 -12.30 -9.01
N TYR A 184 -1.71 -11.08 -8.45
CA TYR A 184 -0.48 -10.36 -8.11
C TYR A 184 -0.14 -10.39 -6.61
N LEU A 185 -1.10 -10.76 -5.75
CA LEU A 185 -0.91 -10.80 -4.31
C LEU A 185 -0.34 -12.15 -3.84
N PRO A 186 0.57 -12.16 -2.85
CA PRO A 186 1.07 -13.40 -2.25
C PRO A 186 -0.06 -14.29 -1.74
N ILE A 187 0.10 -15.61 -1.83
CA ILE A 187 -0.89 -16.57 -1.35
C ILE A 187 -1.22 -16.40 0.15
N SER A 188 -0.25 -15.89 0.92
CA SER A 188 -0.41 -15.59 2.34
C SER A 188 -1.38 -14.44 2.61
N THR A 189 -1.52 -13.47 1.70
CA THR A 189 -2.48 -12.36 1.84
C THR A 189 -3.82 -12.66 1.16
N THR A 190 -3.83 -13.52 0.13
CA THR A 190 -5.08 -13.90 -0.55
C THR A 190 -5.87 -14.98 0.20
N ALA A 191 -5.22 -15.89 0.93
CA ALA A 191 -5.91 -16.95 1.68
C ALA A 191 -6.87 -16.43 2.77
N PRO A 192 -6.54 -15.40 3.58
CA PRO A 192 -7.49 -14.78 4.50
C PRO A 192 -8.68 -14.13 3.78
N ILE A 193 -8.44 -13.46 2.66
CA ILE A 193 -9.50 -12.83 1.83
C ILE A 193 -10.45 -13.90 1.29
N PHE A 194 -9.89 -15.00 0.77
CA PHE A 194 -10.66 -16.15 0.30
C PHE A 194 -11.49 -16.78 1.43
N THR A 195 -10.90 -16.97 2.61
CA THR A 195 -11.60 -17.54 3.77
C THR A 195 -12.77 -16.65 4.20
N GLY A 196 -12.58 -15.32 4.24
CA GLY A 196 -13.66 -14.37 4.52
C GLY A 196 -14.79 -14.45 3.49
N GLY A 197 -14.45 -14.58 2.20
CA GLY A 197 -15.43 -14.82 1.12
C GLY A 197 -16.17 -16.14 1.27
N LEU A 198 -15.47 -17.21 1.65
CA LEU A 198 -16.06 -18.53 1.90
C LEU A 198 -17.02 -18.51 3.10
N ILE A 199 -16.66 -17.83 4.19
CA ILE A 199 -17.54 -17.63 5.34
C ILE A 199 -18.81 -16.89 4.91
N LYS A 200 -18.68 -15.78 4.15
CA LYS A 200 -19.83 -15.04 3.62
C LYS A 200 -20.73 -15.94 2.76
N PHE A 201 -20.13 -16.71 1.86
CA PHE A 201 -20.86 -17.65 1.00
C PHE A 201 -21.61 -18.71 1.82
N LEU A 202 -20.97 -19.30 2.84
CA LEU A 202 -21.59 -20.29 3.72
C LEU A 202 -22.75 -19.69 4.52
N VAL A 203 -22.58 -18.49 5.07
CA VAL A 203 -23.64 -17.78 5.81
C VAL A 203 -24.83 -17.49 4.91
N GLN A 204 -24.60 -16.91 3.73
CA GLN A 204 -25.67 -16.61 2.76
C GLN A 204 -26.43 -17.88 2.33
N ARG A 205 -25.71 -18.98 2.11
CA ARG A 205 -26.31 -20.26 1.72
C ARG A 205 -27.15 -20.88 2.84
N LEU A 206 -26.77 -20.68 4.10
CA LEU A 206 -27.46 -21.22 5.27
C LEU A 206 -28.66 -20.37 5.70
N THR A 207 -28.59 -19.04 5.60
CA THR A 207 -29.72 -18.17 6.01
C THR A 207 -30.70 -17.83 4.87
N ARG A 208 -30.44 -18.25 3.62
CA ARG A 208 -31.35 -18.02 2.47
C ARG A 208 -31.69 -16.54 2.23
N THR A 209 -30.78 -15.63 2.60
CA THR A 209 -30.96 -14.20 2.38
C THR A 209 -30.66 -13.82 0.94
N THR A 210 -31.63 -13.17 0.28
CA THR A 210 -31.51 -12.59 -1.06
C THR A 210 -30.74 -11.27 -0.94
N GLU A 211 -29.66 -11.15 -1.71
CA GLU A 211 -28.74 -10.03 -2.07
C GLU A 211 -28.86 -8.57 -1.54
N GLU A 212 -29.86 -8.14 -0.76
CA GLU A 212 -30.13 -6.72 -0.48
C GLU A 212 -29.82 -6.22 0.95
N GLU A 213 -29.29 -7.04 1.86
CA GLU A 213 -28.81 -6.49 3.14
C GLU A 213 -27.45 -5.82 2.96
N SER A 214 -27.54 -4.50 2.79
CA SER A 214 -26.57 -3.40 2.96
C SER A 214 -25.09 -3.77 3.10
N GLU A 215 -24.24 -2.94 2.49
CA GLU A 215 -22.79 -2.86 2.75
C GLU A 215 -22.41 -2.73 4.26
N THR A 216 -23.41 -2.60 5.15
CA THR A 216 -23.36 -2.47 6.60
C THR A 216 -23.94 -3.70 7.33
N GLY A 217 -23.81 -4.90 6.78
CA GLY A 217 -24.16 -6.13 7.50
C GLY A 217 -23.37 -6.28 8.82
N SER A 218 -23.95 -6.96 9.82
CA SER A 218 -23.33 -7.19 11.14
C SER A 218 -21.91 -7.79 11.03
N GLY A 219 -21.71 -8.71 10.09
CA GLY A 219 -20.40 -9.30 9.79
C GLY A 219 -19.39 -8.30 9.21
N ALA A 220 -19.83 -7.37 8.37
CA ALA A 220 -18.97 -6.33 7.81
C ALA A 220 -18.53 -5.31 8.88
N LEU A 221 -19.47 -4.87 9.74
CA LEU A 221 -19.18 -4.00 10.88
C LEU A 221 -18.17 -4.62 11.86
N PHE A 222 -18.35 -5.91 12.17
CA PHE A 222 -17.44 -6.62 13.06
C PHE A 222 -16.06 -6.83 12.45
N SER A 223 -16.00 -7.22 11.18
CA SER A 223 -14.73 -7.33 10.45
C SER A 223 -14.00 -5.98 10.44
N SER A 224 -14.71 -4.87 10.21
CA SER A 224 -14.13 -3.52 10.30
C SER A 224 -13.58 -3.21 11.70
N GLY A 225 -14.32 -3.57 12.75
CA GLY A 225 -13.87 -3.46 14.14
C GLY A 225 -12.62 -4.28 14.43
N LEU A 226 -12.53 -5.52 13.94
CA LEU A 226 -11.34 -6.36 14.06
C LEU A 226 -10.13 -5.79 13.31
N ILE A 227 -10.33 -5.23 12.12
CA ILE A 227 -9.25 -4.58 11.34
C ILE A 227 -8.73 -3.34 12.09
N ALA A 228 -9.62 -2.50 12.59
CA ALA A 228 -9.26 -1.32 13.38
C ALA A 228 -8.54 -1.70 14.68
N GLY A 229 -9.08 -2.68 15.42
CA GLY A 229 -8.49 -3.19 16.65
C GLY A 229 -7.12 -3.84 16.43
N GLY A 230 -6.98 -4.66 15.38
CA GLY A 230 -5.71 -5.27 14.99
C GLY A 230 -4.65 -4.23 14.62
N SER A 231 -5.04 -3.16 13.92
CA SER A 231 -4.14 -2.06 13.55
C SER A 231 -3.66 -1.28 14.77
N LEU A 232 -4.57 -0.94 15.69
CA LEU A 232 -4.22 -0.26 16.95
C LEU A 232 -3.36 -1.14 17.86
N GLY A 233 -3.67 -2.44 17.95
CA GLY A 233 -2.87 -3.42 18.70
C GLY A 233 -1.47 -3.58 18.11
N GLY A 234 -1.36 -3.65 16.79
CA GLY A 234 -0.08 -3.69 16.08
C GLY A 234 0.76 -2.43 16.31
N LEU A 235 0.14 -1.26 16.30
CA LEU A 235 0.82 0.01 16.61
C LEU A 235 1.31 0.04 18.07
N ALA A 236 0.47 -0.38 19.02
CA ALA A 236 0.85 -0.47 20.42
C ALA A 236 2.05 -1.43 20.63
N LEU A 237 2.02 -2.59 19.97
CA LEU A 237 3.13 -3.55 19.98
C LEU A 237 4.40 -2.94 19.37
N ALA A 238 4.29 -2.26 18.24
CA ALA A 238 5.42 -1.61 17.59
C ALA A 238 6.08 -0.53 18.48
N ILE A 239 5.28 0.24 19.23
CA ILE A 239 5.80 1.21 20.22
C ILE A 239 6.55 0.48 21.34
N VAL A 240 6.00 -0.61 21.88
CA VAL A 240 6.65 -1.40 22.95
C VAL A 240 7.97 -2.01 22.48
N VAL A 241 7.99 -2.58 21.28
CA VAL A 241 9.20 -3.15 20.65
C VAL A 241 10.22 -2.03 20.38
N GLY A 242 9.77 -0.88 19.87
CA GLY A 242 10.62 0.29 19.63
C GLY A 242 11.26 0.86 20.89
N LEU A 243 10.57 0.81 22.03
CA LEU A 243 11.11 1.19 23.35
C LEU A 243 12.01 0.12 23.99
N LYS A 244 12.35 -0.95 23.26
CA LYS A 244 13.15 -2.10 23.73
C LYS A 244 12.58 -2.75 25.01
N LYS A 245 11.26 -2.67 25.23
CA LYS A 245 10.54 -3.35 26.32
C LYS A 245 9.79 -4.59 25.83
N ALA A 246 10.23 -5.16 24.69
CA ALA A 246 9.61 -6.32 24.06
C ALA A 246 9.46 -7.50 25.04
N ASP A 247 10.48 -7.75 25.87
CA ASP A 247 10.46 -8.86 26.82
C ASP A 247 9.36 -8.71 27.88
N ALA A 248 8.99 -7.49 28.27
CA ALA A 248 7.97 -7.26 29.29
C ALA A 248 6.55 -7.61 28.83
N VAL A 249 6.28 -7.53 27.51
CA VAL A 249 4.94 -7.67 26.92
C VAL A 249 4.81 -8.97 26.11
N ALA A 250 5.88 -9.73 25.94
CA ALA A 250 5.88 -11.02 25.25
C ALA A 250 5.18 -12.13 26.08
N VAL A 251 3.89 -11.99 26.35
CA VAL A 251 3.09 -12.92 27.17
C VAL A 251 3.06 -14.32 26.53
N GLY A 252 2.88 -14.42 25.21
CA GLY A 252 2.85 -15.71 24.50
C GLY A 252 4.18 -16.46 24.53
N ALA A 253 5.30 -15.77 24.26
CA ALA A 253 6.62 -16.37 24.31
C ALA A 253 7.08 -16.70 25.74
N ARG A 254 6.53 -16.02 26.76
CA ARG A 254 6.82 -16.27 28.17
C ARG A 254 6.02 -17.42 28.77
N TRP A 255 4.75 -17.57 28.40
CA TRP A 255 3.85 -18.57 28.99
C TRP A 255 3.84 -19.89 28.22
N VAL A 256 3.92 -19.87 26.88
CA VAL A 256 3.90 -21.09 26.06
C VAL A 256 4.77 -20.92 24.80
N PRO A 257 6.11 -20.94 24.92
CA PRO A 257 7.03 -20.65 23.81
C PRO A 257 6.87 -21.58 22.61
N ASP A 258 6.71 -22.89 22.83
CA ASP A 258 6.59 -23.89 21.75
C ASP A 258 5.25 -23.78 21.02
N PHE A 259 4.18 -23.41 21.73
CA PHE A 259 2.87 -23.21 21.11
C PHE A 259 2.83 -21.88 20.36
N ALA A 260 3.39 -20.81 20.93
CA ALA A 260 3.37 -19.47 20.33
C ALA A 260 4.13 -19.39 18.99
N GLN A 261 5.13 -20.24 18.77
CA GLN A 261 5.89 -20.29 17.51
C GLN A 261 5.38 -21.37 16.53
N SER A 262 4.39 -22.16 16.92
CA SER A 262 3.87 -23.25 16.06
C SER A 262 2.88 -22.74 15.00
N ASP A 263 2.99 -23.25 13.77
CA ASP A 263 2.03 -23.00 12.69
C ASP A 263 0.61 -23.46 13.08
N LEU A 264 0.52 -24.46 13.95
CA LEU A 264 -0.73 -25.00 14.47
C LEU A 264 -1.47 -23.97 15.35
N ALA A 265 -0.76 -23.24 16.21
CA ALA A 265 -1.37 -22.18 17.01
C ALA A 265 -1.91 -21.05 16.14
N ALA A 266 -1.16 -20.64 15.10
CA ALA A 266 -1.64 -19.66 14.12
C ALA A 266 -2.93 -20.14 13.43
N LEU A 267 -2.98 -21.42 13.05
CA LEU A 267 -4.15 -22.03 12.42
C LEU A 267 -5.35 -22.13 13.38
N ILE A 268 -5.14 -22.45 14.66
CA ILE A 268 -6.19 -22.45 15.68
C ILE A 268 -6.76 -21.05 15.88
N ILE A 269 -5.91 -20.03 16.02
CA ILE A 269 -6.35 -18.63 16.20
C ILE A 269 -7.13 -18.17 14.97
N PHE A 270 -6.63 -18.50 13.77
CA PHE A 270 -7.30 -18.19 12.51
C PHE A 270 -8.67 -18.88 12.39
N ALA A 271 -8.75 -20.18 12.69
CA ALA A 271 -9.99 -20.93 12.70
C ALA A 271 -10.97 -20.39 13.76
N GLY A 272 -10.47 -19.99 14.93
CA GLY A 272 -11.26 -19.35 15.98
C GLY A 272 -11.87 -18.03 15.52
N LEU A 273 -11.09 -17.16 14.87
CA LEU A 273 -11.57 -15.90 14.30
C LEU A 273 -12.58 -16.14 13.17
N ALA A 274 -12.33 -17.10 12.28
CA ALA A 274 -13.24 -17.49 11.21
C ALA A 274 -14.59 -18.00 11.75
N THR A 275 -14.54 -18.81 12.81
CA THR A 275 -15.73 -19.35 13.48
C THR A 275 -16.51 -18.25 14.20
N LEU A 276 -15.81 -17.33 14.87
CA LEU A 276 -16.42 -16.17 15.52
C LEU A 276 -17.13 -15.29 14.48
N LEU A 277 -16.47 -14.99 13.35
CA LEU A 277 -17.08 -14.27 12.23
C LEU A 277 -18.35 -14.96 11.72
N PHE A 278 -18.31 -16.28 11.54
CA PHE A 278 -19.47 -17.06 11.12
C PHE A 278 -20.63 -16.97 12.11
N PHE A 279 -20.37 -17.10 13.41
CA PHE A 279 -21.42 -16.98 14.43
C PHE A 279 -22.00 -15.58 14.52
N MET A 280 -21.17 -14.53 14.44
CA MET A 280 -21.64 -13.16 14.54
C MET A 280 -22.42 -12.70 13.30
N ALA A 281 -22.06 -13.22 12.13
CA ALA A 281 -22.85 -13.00 10.93
C ALA A 281 -24.26 -13.62 11.06
N LYS A 282 -24.39 -14.74 11.78
CA LYS A 282 -25.68 -15.42 12.01
C LYS A 282 -26.51 -14.82 13.16
N SER A 283 -25.89 -14.27 14.19
CA SER A 283 -26.57 -14.00 15.48
C SER A 283 -27.52 -12.78 15.51
N LYS A 284 -27.71 -12.05 14.40
CA LYS A 284 -28.51 -10.82 14.40
C LYS A 284 -29.58 -10.74 13.31
N GLU A 285 -29.85 -11.87 12.65
CA GLU A 285 -31.00 -12.09 11.76
C GLU A 285 -32.28 -12.52 12.54
N GLN A 286 -32.24 -12.50 13.88
CA GLN A 286 -33.40 -12.72 14.76
C GLN A 286 -33.83 -11.43 15.45
#